data_AF-A0AB37MN89-F1
#
_entry.id   AF-A0AB37MN89-F1
#
_cell.length_a   1.000
_cell.length_b   1.000
_cell.length_c   1.000
_cell.angle_alpha   90.00
_cell.angle_beta   90.00
_cell.angle_gamma   90.00
#
_symmetry.space_group_name_H-M   'P 1'
#
loop_
_entity.id
_entity.type
_entity.pdbx_description
1 polymer ?
#
loop_
_entity_poly.entity_id
_entity_poly.type
_entity_poly.pdbx_seq_one_letter_code
_entity_poly.pdbx_strand_id
1 'polypeptide(L)'
;MNVITKLMYSIHRILGTLLCILFLMWFLSAFVMMYHRFPRVSAKEKMQKLEMLSQAGDSLPDISSVTARLPRGVKVRSTILNLNAGHPEFSFSTTKGTLHFLADSTISQPSLDSEHLHRTAALWCSSPITRIDTLHSLDQWIPFAELKKEMPIYKIYFADDAGTQLYLSSQNGEALQFSNRSERFWAWLGAIPHWVYFTWLRQDTVLWTKTVIWLTALGCLMVIAGIWVTVDVWRKTHRSRHPKFSPYRKRWYHWHYVSGIFFGIFVLTFTFSGMMSLADIPEWIHKPALKKGSATRTLHARAPQPEDYPLDYRRVIAAYPQALQIEWRNFREHPYYIVKDRKNEYYIDAADSLPRPLQLSEEEILKGVESIYTSQRDSSQHIPGIHISLLEHFETYYRDMSNMYRGRPQLPVWKITVDDPDRSVYYIHPETGIIHHVDTSSRWKYWSYTALHRMRLPGLNSNATLRKTVLWVLLLGGTAVCITGVALSVNYIRRKCCKRQKRY
;
A
#
# COMPACT_ATOMS: atom_id res chain seq x y z
N MET A 1 -45.86 9.55 12.82
CA MET A 1 -44.49 9.22 12.35
C MET A 1 -43.86 8.29 13.38
N ASN A 2 -43.49 7.07 12.99
CA ASN A 2 -42.97 6.06 13.94
C ASN A 2 -41.63 6.50 14.58
N VAL A 3 -41.31 5.97 15.76
CA VAL A 3 -40.11 6.28 16.55
C VAL A 3 -38.83 6.13 15.72
N ILE A 4 -38.73 5.03 14.95
CA ILE A 4 -37.59 4.76 14.06
C ILE A 4 -37.38 5.90 13.05
N THR A 5 -38.46 6.35 12.40
CA THR A 5 -38.37 7.46 11.44
C THR A 5 -37.93 8.75 12.13
N LYS A 6 -38.46 9.08 13.32
CA LYS A 6 -38.00 10.26 14.08
C LYS A 6 -36.50 10.16 14.41
N LEU A 7 -36.03 8.98 14.81
CA LEU A 7 -34.62 8.71 15.10
C LEU A 7 -33.75 8.92 13.86
N MET A 8 -34.10 8.34 12.71
CA MET A 8 -33.33 8.48 11.46
C MET A 8 -33.21 9.94 11.01
N TYR A 9 -34.31 10.72 11.08
CA TYR A 9 -34.27 12.15 10.80
C TYR A 9 -33.35 12.90 11.76
N SER A 10 -33.33 12.52 13.05
CA SER A 10 -32.46 13.14 14.05
C SER A 10 -30.99 12.80 13.80
N ILE A 11 -30.66 11.52 13.60
CA ILE A 11 -29.31 11.02 13.31
C ILE A 11 -28.77 11.73 12.08
N HIS A 12 -29.52 11.71 10.97
CA HIS A 12 -29.08 12.35 9.73
C HIS A 12 -28.85 13.86 9.91
N ARG A 13 -29.73 14.55 10.65
CA ARG A 13 -29.57 16.00 10.90
C ARG A 13 -28.33 16.30 11.76
N ILE A 14 -28.12 15.55 12.84
CA ILE A 14 -27.01 15.78 13.78
C ILE A 14 -25.68 15.43 13.11
N LEU A 15 -25.53 14.18 12.65
CA LEU A 15 -24.31 13.72 12.02
C LEU A 15 -24.06 14.45 10.70
N GLY A 16 -25.09 14.72 9.91
CA GLY A 16 -25.00 15.53 8.69
C GLY A 16 -24.44 16.92 8.93
N THR A 17 -24.84 17.56 10.04
CA THR A 17 -24.30 18.88 10.40
C THR A 17 -22.84 18.80 10.83
N LEU A 18 -22.45 17.76 11.57
CA LEU A 18 -21.09 17.62 12.08
C LEU A 18 -20.09 17.15 11.00
N LEU A 19 -20.51 16.25 10.11
CA LEU A 19 -19.62 15.55 9.19
C LEU A 19 -19.65 16.09 7.75
N CYS A 20 -20.56 17.01 7.40
CA CYS A 20 -20.67 17.52 6.02
C CYS A 20 -19.37 18.16 5.50
N ILE A 21 -18.66 18.92 6.34
CA ILE A 21 -17.38 19.56 5.98
C ILE A 21 -16.29 18.49 5.79
N LEU A 22 -16.25 17.49 6.67
CA LEU A 22 -15.32 16.36 6.56
C LEU A 22 -15.55 15.59 5.25
N PHE A 23 -16.80 15.26 4.94
CA PHE A 23 -17.14 14.56 3.69
C PHE A 23 -16.80 15.41 2.46
N LEU A 24 -17.10 16.72 2.48
CA LEU A 24 -16.70 17.62 1.40
C LEU A 24 -15.19 17.61 1.20
N MET A 25 -14.43 17.74 2.29
CA MET A 25 -12.96 17.65 2.27
C MET A 25 -12.48 16.30 1.72
N TRP A 26 -13.10 15.19 2.10
CA TRP A 26 -12.76 13.85 1.61
C TRP A 26 -13.02 13.66 0.12
N PHE A 27 -14.14 14.17 -0.41
CA PHE A 27 -14.41 14.12 -1.85
C PHE A 27 -13.46 15.01 -2.64
N LEU A 28 -13.19 16.24 -2.18
CA LEU A 28 -12.27 17.15 -2.84
C LEU A 28 -10.83 16.61 -2.85
N SER A 29 -10.38 16.07 -1.72
CA SER A 29 -9.06 15.44 -1.61
C SER A 29 -8.94 14.15 -2.42
N ALA A 30 -10.03 13.41 -2.64
CA ALA A 30 -10.04 12.24 -3.50
C ALA A 30 -9.69 12.61 -4.96
N PHE A 31 -10.15 13.75 -5.48
CA PHE A 31 -9.75 14.23 -6.81
C PHE A 31 -8.24 14.46 -6.89
N VAL A 32 -7.67 15.15 -5.89
CA VAL A 32 -6.22 15.40 -5.83
C VAL A 32 -5.46 14.08 -5.80
N MET A 33 -5.95 13.12 -5.00
CA MET A 33 -5.35 11.81 -4.83
C MET A 33 -5.34 10.90 -6.07
N MET A 34 -6.15 11.24 -7.09
CA MET A 34 -6.08 10.57 -8.39
C MET A 34 -4.77 10.87 -9.14
N TYR A 35 -4.12 11.99 -8.83
CA TYR A 35 -2.94 12.51 -9.53
C TYR A 35 -1.71 12.61 -8.62
N HIS A 36 -1.91 13.06 -7.38
CA HIS A 36 -0.84 13.27 -6.40
C HIS A 36 -1.01 12.33 -5.20
N ARG A 37 0.09 11.92 -4.59
CA ARG A 37 0.08 11.10 -3.37
C ARG A 37 0.89 11.79 -2.30
N PHE A 38 0.85 11.26 -1.08
CA PHE A 38 1.82 11.66 -0.07
C PHE A 38 3.24 11.40 -0.60
N PRO A 39 4.15 12.38 -0.53
CA PRO A 39 5.52 12.20 -1.00
C PRO A 39 6.18 11.07 -0.22
N ARG A 40 6.99 10.28 -0.91
CA ARG A 40 7.76 9.19 -0.32
C ARG A 40 8.93 8.89 -1.23
N VAL A 41 10.06 8.54 -0.65
CA VAL A 41 11.13 7.91 -1.40
C VAL A 41 10.64 6.55 -1.91
N SER A 42 10.51 6.41 -3.23
CA SER A 42 10.15 5.15 -3.85
C SER A 42 11.34 4.19 -3.88
N ALA A 43 11.07 2.87 -3.85
CA ALA A 43 12.11 1.86 -4.03
C ALA A 43 12.87 2.04 -5.36
N LYS A 44 12.18 2.53 -6.39
CA LYS A 44 12.78 2.86 -7.69
C LYS A 44 13.78 4.01 -7.58
N GLU A 45 13.45 5.09 -6.88
CA GLU A 45 14.38 6.20 -6.67
C GLU A 45 15.60 5.74 -5.88
N LYS A 46 15.41 4.96 -4.80
CA LYS A 46 16.53 4.37 -4.06
C LYS A 46 17.43 3.55 -4.98
N MET A 47 16.83 2.68 -5.80
CA MET A 47 17.56 1.85 -6.77
C MET A 47 18.38 2.72 -7.72
N GLN A 48 17.82 3.82 -8.24
CA GLN A 48 18.54 4.72 -9.14
C GLN A 48 19.75 5.42 -8.51
N LYS A 49 19.83 5.50 -7.18
CA LYS A 49 20.94 6.11 -6.44
C LYS A 49 22.01 5.11 -6.01
N LEU A 50 21.81 3.81 -6.24
CA LEU A 50 22.82 2.80 -5.96
C LEU A 50 23.95 2.85 -7.01
N GLU A 51 25.15 2.50 -6.56
CA GLU A 51 26.32 2.29 -7.41
C GLU A 51 26.29 0.88 -8.03
N MET A 52 27.01 0.68 -9.13
CA MET A 52 27.04 -0.61 -9.83
C MET A 52 27.97 -1.58 -9.10
N LEU A 53 27.49 -2.79 -8.80
CA LEU A 53 28.25 -3.83 -8.11
C LEU A 53 29.54 -4.22 -8.84
N SER A 54 29.59 -4.07 -10.17
CA SER A 54 30.80 -4.27 -10.96
C SER A 54 31.95 -3.34 -10.58
N GLN A 55 31.67 -2.18 -9.95
CA GLN A 55 32.68 -1.25 -9.46
C GLN A 55 33.46 -1.79 -8.26
N ALA A 56 32.94 -2.79 -7.54
CA ALA A 56 33.66 -3.43 -6.44
C ALA A 56 34.88 -4.23 -6.92
N GLY A 57 34.89 -4.68 -8.19
CA GLY A 57 35.96 -5.51 -8.74
C GLY A 57 36.26 -6.72 -7.86
N ASP A 58 37.55 -6.91 -7.55
CA ASP A 58 38.06 -8.02 -6.72
C ASP A 58 37.75 -7.87 -5.22
N SER A 59 37.09 -6.79 -4.80
CA SER A 59 36.72 -6.55 -3.39
C SER A 59 35.51 -7.38 -2.94
N LEU A 60 34.95 -8.23 -3.81
CA LEU A 60 33.81 -9.09 -3.52
C LEU A 60 34.27 -10.38 -2.82
N PRO A 61 33.97 -10.57 -1.52
CA PRO A 61 34.49 -11.67 -0.75
C PRO A 61 33.73 -12.96 -1.06
N ASP A 62 34.28 -14.10 -0.63
CA ASP A 62 33.50 -15.33 -0.64
C ASP A 62 32.32 -15.22 0.34
N ILE A 63 31.13 -15.69 -0.05
CA ILE A 63 29.92 -15.52 0.77
C ILE A 63 30.05 -16.21 2.13
N SER A 64 30.80 -17.31 2.20
CA SER A 64 31.06 -18.05 3.45
C SER A 64 31.79 -17.20 4.49
N SER A 65 32.70 -16.32 4.06
CA SER A 65 33.42 -15.41 4.96
C SER A 65 32.49 -14.38 5.61
N VAL A 66 31.44 -13.98 4.89
CA VAL A 66 30.43 -13.05 5.37
C VAL A 66 29.44 -13.77 6.29
N THR A 67 28.95 -14.94 5.89
CA THR A 67 27.96 -15.70 6.67
C THR A 67 28.55 -16.28 7.95
N ALA A 68 29.85 -16.59 7.99
CA ALA A 68 30.56 -16.99 9.21
C ALA A 68 30.51 -15.93 10.34
N ARG A 69 30.28 -14.66 10.01
CA ARG A 69 30.13 -13.55 10.98
C ARG A 69 28.72 -13.45 11.57
N LEU A 70 27.76 -14.22 11.05
CA LEU A 70 26.40 -14.22 11.57
C LEU A 70 26.36 -14.88 12.95
N PRO A 71 25.54 -14.36 13.90
CA PRO A 71 25.39 -14.99 15.20
C PRO A 71 24.84 -16.43 15.07
N ARG A 72 25.40 -17.36 15.84
CA ARG A 72 24.99 -18.76 15.83
C ARG A 72 23.49 -18.92 16.14
N GLY A 73 22.81 -19.79 15.38
CA GLY A 73 21.39 -20.11 15.57
C GLY A 73 20.40 -19.10 14.98
N VAL A 74 20.88 -18.07 14.27
CA VAL A 74 20.03 -17.11 13.58
C VAL A 74 19.62 -17.64 12.21
N LYS A 75 18.30 -17.72 11.96
CA LYS A 75 17.78 -18.10 10.65
C LYS A 75 17.71 -16.87 9.73
N VAL A 76 18.49 -16.89 8.66
CA VAL A 76 18.44 -15.90 7.58
C VAL A 76 17.15 -16.11 6.78
N ARG A 77 16.42 -15.03 6.52
CA ARG A 77 15.20 -15.02 5.69
C ARG A 77 15.43 -14.45 4.30
N SER A 78 16.34 -13.49 4.18
CA SER A 78 16.76 -12.93 2.91
C SER A 78 18.13 -12.28 3.05
N THR A 79 18.92 -12.36 1.99
CA THR A 79 20.23 -11.72 1.88
C THR A 79 20.19 -10.78 0.69
N ILE A 80 20.70 -9.56 0.87
CA ILE A 80 20.79 -8.54 -0.16
C ILE A 80 22.22 -8.02 -0.19
N LEU A 81 22.77 -7.85 -1.39
CA LEU A 81 24.06 -7.23 -1.65
C LEU A 81 23.86 -5.95 -2.46
N ASN A 82 24.43 -4.85 -1.98
CA ASN A 82 24.50 -3.55 -2.65
C ASN A 82 25.87 -2.90 -2.35
N LEU A 83 26.21 -1.84 -3.07
CA LEU A 83 27.32 -0.96 -2.67
C LEU A 83 26.80 0.13 -1.72
N ASN A 84 27.48 0.30 -0.61
CA ASN A 84 27.32 1.40 0.32
C ASN A 84 28.61 2.23 0.33
N ALA A 85 28.55 3.45 -0.22
CA ALA A 85 29.70 4.34 -0.39
C ALA A 85 30.94 3.67 -1.02
N GLY A 86 30.76 2.92 -2.11
CA GLY A 86 31.83 2.18 -2.79
C GLY A 86 32.22 0.85 -2.15
N HIS A 87 31.72 0.51 -0.97
CA HIS A 87 32.02 -0.76 -0.28
C HIS A 87 30.86 -1.75 -0.41
N PRO A 88 31.10 -3.02 -0.75
CA PRO A 88 30.03 -4.01 -0.77
C PRO A 88 29.46 -4.23 0.64
N GLU A 89 28.15 -4.10 0.77
CA GLU A 89 27.42 -4.31 2.02
C GLU A 89 26.42 -5.46 1.84
N PHE A 90 26.47 -6.42 2.76
CA PHE A 90 25.53 -7.53 2.86
C PHE A 90 24.51 -7.24 3.96
N SER A 91 23.25 -7.16 3.58
CA SER A 91 22.11 -7.01 4.48
C SER A 91 21.41 -8.36 4.67
N PHE A 92 21.49 -8.92 5.87
CA PHE A 92 20.80 -10.16 6.25
C PHE A 92 19.55 -9.83 7.07
N SER A 93 18.39 -10.13 6.51
CA SER A 93 17.14 -10.07 7.27
C SER A 93 16.95 -11.35 8.06
N THR A 94 16.85 -11.24 9.37
CA THR A 94 16.77 -12.38 10.28
C THR A 94 15.47 -12.38 11.07
N THR A 95 15.25 -13.40 11.91
CA THR A 95 14.13 -13.42 12.87
C THR A 95 14.24 -12.34 13.96
N LYS A 96 15.43 -11.81 14.22
CA LYS A 96 15.71 -10.83 15.29
C LYS A 96 15.88 -9.39 14.78
N GLY A 97 15.91 -9.18 13.47
CA GLY A 97 16.15 -7.88 12.85
C GLY A 97 17.02 -7.99 11.60
N THR A 98 17.36 -6.85 10.99
CA THR A 98 18.28 -6.78 9.86
C THR A 98 19.69 -6.51 10.37
N LEU A 99 20.66 -7.30 9.92
CA LEU A 99 22.07 -7.13 10.22
C LEU A 99 22.80 -6.69 8.95
N HIS A 100 23.64 -5.67 9.06
CA HIS A 100 24.43 -5.13 7.95
C HIS A 100 25.90 -5.47 8.18
N PHE A 101 26.56 -6.05 7.17
CA PHE A 101 27.98 -6.35 7.22
C PHE A 101 28.66 -5.83 5.97
N LEU A 102 29.70 -5.02 6.13
CA LEU A 102 30.60 -4.72 5.02
C LEU A 102 31.36 -5.98 4.62
N ALA A 103 31.66 -6.11 3.33
CA ALA A 103 32.47 -7.19 2.78
C ALA A 103 33.81 -7.29 3.50
N ASP A 104 34.49 -6.15 3.67
CA ASP A 104 35.73 -6.06 4.42
C ASP A 104 35.42 -5.76 5.90
N SER A 105 35.81 -6.68 6.78
CA SER A 105 35.65 -6.53 8.24
C SER A 105 36.63 -5.54 8.86
N THR A 106 37.70 -5.16 8.15
CA THR A 106 38.69 -4.19 8.63
C THR A 106 38.20 -2.75 8.46
N ILE A 107 37.24 -2.53 7.56
CA ILE A 107 36.56 -1.26 7.37
C ILE A 107 35.56 -1.09 8.50
N SER A 108 35.85 -0.16 9.41
CA SER A 108 34.85 0.30 10.37
C SER A 108 33.65 0.84 9.61
N GLN A 109 32.44 0.57 10.10
CA GLN A 109 31.22 1.14 9.53
C GLN A 109 31.46 2.64 9.29
N PRO A 110 31.20 3.19 8.08
CA PRO A 110 31.50 4.58 7.81
C PRO A 110 30.79 5.39 8.88
N SER A 111 31.55 6.10 9.71
CA SER A 111 30.93 7.15 10.52
C SER A 111 30.19 8.04 9.54
N LEU A 112 28.94 8.39 9.84
CA LEU A 112 28.22 9.43 9.10
C LEU A 112 28.89 10.76 9.34
N ASP A 113 30.06 10.92 8.75
CA ASP A 113 30.80 12.15 8.71
C ASP A 113 30.09 13.10 7.73
N SER A 114 30.34 14.39 7.90
CA SER A 114 29.80 15.44 7.07
C SER A 114 30.02 15.14 5.58
N GLU A 115 31.19 14.61 5.21
CA GLU A 115 31.51 14.26 3.83
C GLU A 115 30.58 13.17 3.25
N HIS A 116 30.33 12.09 4.01
CA HIS A 116 29.43 11.02 3.58
C HIS A 116 28.00 11.53 3.42
N LEU A 117 27.54 12.38 4.35
CA LEU A 117 26.21 13.00 4.28
C LEU A 117 26.08 13.90 3.04
N HIS A 118 27.08 14.71 2.74
CA HIS A 118 27.09 15.57 1.55
C HIS A 118 27.14 14.75 0.25
N ARG A 119 27.96 13.69 0.20
CA ARG A 119 28.03 12.78 -0.96
C ARG A 119 26.69 12.10 -1.20
N THR A 120 26.08 11.55 -0.16
CA THR A 120 24.75 10.92 -0.27
C THR A 120 23.71 11.94 -0.70
N ALA A 121 23.66 13.13 -0.10
CA ALA A 121 22.73 14.19 -0.49
C ALA A 121 22.88 14.61 -1.96
N ALA A 122 24.12 14.70 -2.48
CA ALA A 122 24.42 15.04 -3.87
C ALA A 122 23.88 13.98 -4.86
N LEU A 123 23.75 12.71 -4.46
CA LEU A 123 23.10 11.69 -5.29
C LEU A 123 21.60 12.00 -5.49
N TRP A 124 20.94 12.62 -4.50
CA TRP A 124 19.51 12.90 -4.54
C TRP A 124 19.19 14.20 -5.27
N CYS A 125 19.98 15.26 -5.07
CA CYS A 125 19.81 16.55 -5.72
C CYS A 125 21.17 17.17 -6.05
N SER A 126 21.33 17.67 -7.27
CA SER A 126 22.56 18.30 -7.75
C SER A 126 22.74 19.75 -7.28
N SER A 127 21.69 20.36 -6.70
CA SER A 127 21.76 21.73 -6.21
C SER A 127 22.52 21.81 -4.88
N PRO A 128 23.19 22.93 -4.57
CA PRO A 128 23.91 23.10 -3.32
C PRO A 128 23.02 22.92 -2.07
N ILE A 129 23.59 22.39 -1.00
CA ILE A 129 22.91 22.31 0.30
C ILE A 129 22.91 23.71 0.93
N THR A 130 21.72 24.19 1.29
CA THR A 130 21.56 25.47 2.00
C THR A 130 21.67 25.29 3.52
N ARG A 131 21.07 24.21 4.03
CA ARG A 131 20.96 23.96 5.47
C ARG A 131 20.79 22.48 5.76
N ILE A 132 21.31 22.03 6.90
CA ILE A 132 21.06 20.70 7.45
C ILE A 132 20.54 20.90 8.89
N ASP A 133 19.35 20.38 9.17
CA ASP A 133 18.77 20.36 10.52
C ASP A 133 18.88 18.94 11.10
N THR A 134 19.11 18.82 12.40
CA THR A 134 19.02 17.55 13.13
C THR A 134 17.67 17.47 13.81
N LEU A 135 16.82 16.53 13.37
CA LEU A 135 15.51 16.31 13.96
C LEU A 135 15.58 15.28 15.08
N HIS A 136 15.06 15.66 16.25
CA HIS A 136 14.88 14.77 17.40
C HIS A 136 13.43 14.30 17.57
N SER A 137 12.52 14.75 16.70
CA SER A 137 11.12 14.33 16.70
C SER A 137 10.57 14.26 15.28
N LEU A 138 9.53 13.44 15.08
CA LEU A 138 8.89 13.25 13.78
C LEU A 138 8.08 14.50 13.38
N ASP A 139 8.24 14.95 12.14
CA ASP A 139 7.47 16.05 11.55
C ASP A 139 6.37 15.56 10.58
N GLN A 140 5.67 16.51 9.95
CA GLN A 140 4.54 16.27 9.05
C GLN A 140 4.86 15.45 7.81
N TRP A 141 6.13 15.38 7.42
CA TRP A 141 6.60 14.67 6.22
C TRP A 141 7.14 13.29 6.54
N ILE A 142 7.41 13.01 7.82
CA ILE A 142 7.78 11.69 8.34
C ILE A 142 6.88 11.26 9.51
N PRO A 143 5.55 11.20 9.36
CA PRO A 143 4.63 10.98 10.49
C PRO A 143 4.58 9.53 11.00
N PHE A 144 5.46 8.64 10.51
CA PHE A 144 5.40 7.20 10.76
C PHE A 144 6.19 6.81 12.01
N ALA A 145 5.51 6.16 12.96
CA ALA A 145 6.10 5.76 14.24
C ALA A 145 7.35 4.88 14.11
N GLU A 146 7.42 4.07 13.05
CA GLU A 146 8.54 3.18 12.75
C GLU A 146 9.85 3.95 12.55
N LEU A 147 9.80 5.20 12.09
CA LEU A 147 10.97 6.06 11.89
C LEU A 147 11.55 6.60 13.21
N LYS A 148 10.88 6.40 14.35
CA LYS A 148 11.46 6.76 15.66
C LYS A 148 12.75 5.99 15.95
N LYS A 149 12.88 4.77 15.41
CA LYS A 149 14.10 3.97 15.54
C LYS A 149 15.29 4.56 14.80
N GLU A 150 15.07 5.44 13.83
CA GLU A 150 16.10 6.08 12.98
C GLU A 150 16.56 7.44 13.53
N MET A 151 16.04 7.85 14.70
CA MET A 151 16.36 9.16 15.29
C MET A 151 17.79 9.20 15.85
N PRO A 152 18.48 10.35 15.79
CA PRO A 152 18.05 11.59 15.12
C PRO A 152 18.03 11.48 13.58
N ILE A 153 17.21 12.30 12.92
CA ILE A 153 17.11 12.30 11.43
C ILE A 153 17.68 13.61 10.89
N TYR A 154 18.56 13.54 9.90
CA TYR A 154 19.09 14.73 9.23
C TYR A 154 18.13 15.20 8.15
N LYS A 155 17.70 16.46 8.23
CA LYS A 155 16.85 17.11 7.24
C LYS A 155 17.65 18.13 6.44
N ILE A 156 17.81 17.86 5.16
CA ILE A 156 18.66 18.59 4.23
C ILE A 156 17.78 19.45 3.32
N TYR A 157 18.15 20.71 3.17
CA TYR A 157 17.48 21.68 2.30
C TYR A 157 18.40 22.05 1.15
N PHE A 158 17.88 21.99 -0.07
CA PHE A 158 18.63 22.31 -1.28
C PHE A 158 18.30 23.73 -1.79
N ALA A 159 19.27 24.36 -2.43
CA ALA A 159 19.17 25.67 -3.06
C ALA A 159 18.56 25.60 -4.46
N ASP A 160 17.46 24.87 -4.62
CA ASP A 160 16.75 24.71 -5.90
C ASP A 160 15.40 25.45 -5.89
N ASP A 161 14.93 25.85 -7.07
CA ASP A 161 13.65 26.56 -7.22
C ASP A 161 12.45 25.73 -6.72
N ALA A 162 12.55 24.40 -6.82
CA ALA A 162 11.53 23.48 -6.33
C ALA A 162 11.48 23.36 -4.80
N GLY A 163 12.50 23.88 -4.08
CA GLY A 163 12.62 23.84 -2.64
C GLY A 163 12.64 22.41 -2.10
N THR A 164 13.49 21.58 -2.65
CA THR A 164 13.61 20.16 -2.34
C THR A 164 14.12 19.94 -0.91
N GLN A 165 13.58 18.91 -0.26
CA GLN A 165 13.94 18.49 1.09
C GLN A 165 14.19 16.99 1.11
N LEU A 166 15.30 16.57 1.72
CA LEU A 166 15.70 15.18 1.90
C LEU A 166 15.86 14.88 3.39
N TYR A 167 15.39 13.71 3.81
CA TYR A 167 15.53 13.20 5.17
C TYR A 167 16.41 11.96 5.12
N LEU A 168 17.53 11.98 5.85
CA LEU A 168 18.47 10.86 5.95
C LEU A 168 18.51 10.30 7.38
N SER A 169 18.59 8.99 7.51
CA SER A 169 18.82 8.33 8.80
C SER A 169 20.23 8.65 9.32
N SER A 170 20.36 8.98 10.61
CA SER A 170 21.69 9.16 11.22
C SER A 170 22.43 7.84 11.47
N GLN A 171 21.77 6.69 11.31
CA GLN A 171 22.37 5.39 11.61
C GLN A 171 23.13 4.82 10.41
N ASN A 172 22.58 4.99 9.21
CA ASN A 172 23.09 4.34 8.00
C ASN A 172 23.05 5.24 6.75
N GLY A 173 22.63 6.51 6.88
CA GLY A 173 22.57 7.44 5.75
C GLY A 173 21.44 7.15 4.77
N GLU A 174 20.52 6.23 5.11
CA GLU A 174 19.42 5.85 4.23
C GLU A 174 18.44 7.02 4.02
N ALA A 175 18.04 7.25 2.78
CA ALA A 175 16.98 8.21 2.47
C ALA A 175 15.61 7.72 2.94
N LEU A 176 15.05 8.43 3.91
CA LEU A 176 13.77 8.15 4.54
C LEU A 176 12.61 8.87 3.85
N GLN A 177 12.83 10.11 3.42
CA GLN A 177 11.82 10.95 2.77
C GLN A 177 12.47 11.95 1.81
N PHE A 178 11.82 12.21 0.67
CA PHE A 178 12.28 13.15 -0.36
C PHE A 178 11.05 13.84 -0.92
N SER A 179 11.05 15.17 -0.93
CA SER A 179 9.90 15.94 -1.42
C SER A 179 10.27 17.34 -1.91
N ASN A 180 9.47 17.87 -2.83
CA ASN A 180 9.53 19.28 -3.24
C ASN A 180 8.30 20.09 -2.78
N ARG A 181 8.31 21.41 -3.00
CA ARG A 181 7.22 22.32 -2.60
C ARG A 181 5.87 21.95 -3.23
N SER A 182 5.85 21.53 -4.49
CA SER A 182 4.62 21.16 -5.21
C SER A 182 4.00 19.90 -4.62
N GLU A 183 4.80 18.85 -4.38
CA GLU A 183 4.33 17.62 -3.77
C GLU A 183 3.76 17.86 -2.36
N ARG A 184 4.45 18.70 -1.58
CA ARG A 184 3.99 19.10 -0.25
C ARG A 184 2.67 19.87 -0.31
N PHE A 185 2.52 20.81 -1.24
CA PHE A 185 1.28 21.54 -1.46
C PHE A 185 0.10 20.60 -1.80
N TRP A 186 0.29 19.72 -2.78
CA TRP A 186 -0.76 18.77 -3.18
C TRP A 186 -1.06 17.73 -2.09
N ALA A 187 -0.08 17.35 -1.27
CA ALA A 187 -0.31 16.48 -0.12
C ALA A 187 -1.24 17.12 0.92
N TRP A 188 -1.13 18.44 1.16
CA TRP A 188 -2.04 19.19 2.05
C TRP A 188 -3.47 19.26 1.53
N LEU A 189 -3.68 19.21 0.21
CA LEU A 189 -5.01 19.22 -0.40
C LEU A 189 -5.57 17.81 -0.64
N GLY A 190 -4.71 16.80 -0.68
CA GLY A 190 -5.04 15.41 -1.01
C GLY A 190 -4.81 14.46 0.17
N ALA A 191 -3.62 13.86 0.19
CA ALA A 191 -3.33 12.73 1.07
C ALA A 191 -3.48 13.04 2.57
N ILE A 192 -3.06 14.21 3.05
CA ILE A 192 -3.12 14.59 4.46
C ILE A 192 -4.57 14.63 4.97
N PRO A 193 -5.48 15.41 4.39
CA PRO A 193 -6.88 15.44 4.84
C PRO A 193 -7.64 14.14 4.56
N HIS A 194 -7.35 13.45 3.45
CA HIS A 194 -8.06 12.23 3.08
C HIS A 194 -7.70 11.04 3.98
N TRP A 195 -6.41 10.87 4.29
CA TRP A 195 -5.94 9.80 5.16
C TRP A 195 -5.81 10.22 6.63
N VAL A 196 -6.06 11.49 6.95
CA VAL A 196 -5.95 12.06 8.30
C VAL A 196 -4.52 11.89 8.84
N TYR A 197 -3.52 12.18 8.02
CA TYR A 197 -2.09 12.02 8.33
C TYR A 197 -1.53 13.18 9.18
N PHE A 198 -2.27 13.64 10.18
CA PHE A 198 -1.72 14.60 11.15
C PHE A 198 -0.69 13.90 12.02
N THR A 199 0.48 14.49 12.19
CA THR A 199 1.63 13.89 12.90
C THR A 199 1.28 13.31 14.26
N TRP A 200 0.65 14.12 15.10
CA TRP A 200 0.29 13.75 16.47
C TRP A 200 -0.63 12.53 16.53
N LEU A 201 -1.48 12.34 15.50
CA LEU A 201 -2.40 11.21 15.42
C LEU A 201 -1.72 10.00 14.77
N ARG A 202 -1.03 10.21 13.64
CA ARG A 202 -0.46 9.13 12.83
C ARG A 202 0.71 8.42 13.51
N GLN A 203 1.37 9.07 14.46
CA GLN A 203 2.39 8.45 15.32
C GLN A 203 1.83 7.33 16.21
N ASP A 204 0.53 7.34 16.53
CA ASP A 204 -0.14 6.21 17.16
C ASP A 204 -1.01 5.51 16.11
N THR A 205 -0.45 4.45 15.50
CA THR A 205 -1.14 3.69 14.46
C THR A 205 -2.47 3.12 14.96
N VAL A 206 -2.58 2.75 16.24
CA VAL A 206 -3.81 2.17 16.81
C VAL A 206 -4.88 3.27 16.95
N LEU A 207 -4.51 4.41 17.53
CA LEU A 207 -5.41 5.55 17.67
C LEU A 207 -5.86 6.09 16.31
N TRP A 208 -4.93 6.29 15.38
CA TRP A 208 -5.23 6.73 14.02
C TRP A 208 -6.22 5.79 13.32
N THR A 209 -5.95 4.47 13.37
CA THR A 209 -6.82 3.46 12.75
C THR A 209 -8.22 3.50 13.35
N LYS A 210 -8.33 3.53 14.70
CA LYS A 210 -9.63 3.62 15.40
C LYS A 210 -10.37 4.90 15.02
N THR A 211 -9.70 6.05 14.99
CA THR A 211 -10.32 7.34 14.64
C THR A 211 -10.91 7.31 13.23
N VAL A 212 -10.16 6.84 12.23
CA VAL A 212 -10.65 6.78 10.85
C VAL A 212 -11.82 5.80 10.71
N ILE A 213 -11.75 4.63 11.38
CA ILE A 213 -12.86 3.66 11.39
C ILE A 213 -14.12 4.26 12.02
N TRP A 214 -14.02 4.92 13.17
CA TRP A 214 -15.19 5.55 13.81
C TRP A 214 -15.78 6.70 13.00
N LEU A 215 -14.93 7.56 12.41
CA LEU A 215 -15.38 8.66 11.55
C LEU A 215 -16.15 8.13 10.33
N THR A 216 -15.62 7.09 9.68
CA THR A 216 -16.26 6.47 8.52
C THR A 216 -17.50 5.66 8.90
N ALA A 217 -17.52 4.96 10.04
CA ALA A 217 -18.70 4.26 10.55
C ALA A 217 -19.86 5.21 10.87
N LEU A 218 -19.60 6.31 11.59
CA LEU A 218 -20.58 7.37 11.84
C LEU A 218 -21.04 8.02 10.52
N GLY A 219 -20.13 8.19 9.56
CA GLY A 219 -20.43 8.62 8.20
C GLY A 219 -21.40 7.67 7.48
N CYS A 220 -21.17 6.36 7.54
CA CYS A 220 -22.08 5.35 6.99
C CYS A 220 -23.47 5.44 7.64
N LEU A 221 -23.54 5.54 8.98
CA LEU A 221 -24.81 5.71 9.69
C LEU A 221 -25.55 6.97 9.26
N MET A 222 -24.84 8.08 9.09
CA MET A 222 -25.39 9.34 8.59
C MET A 222 -26.00 9.18 7.19
N VAL A 223 -25.32 8.48 6.29
CA VAL A 223 -25.79 8.26 4.90
C VAL A 223 -26.95 7.28 4.86
N ILE A 224 -26.90 6.18 5.63
CA ILE A 224 -28.02 5.22 5.79
C ILE A 224 -29.27 5.95 6.28
N ALA A 225 -29.13 6.78 7.31
CA ALA A 225 -30.23 7.60 7.81
C ALA A 225 -30.75 8.60 6.75
N GLY A 226 -29.87 9.17 5.92
CA GLY A 226 -30.25 10.03 4.81
C GLY A 226 -31.01 9.30 3.70
N ILE A 227 -30.58 8.09 3.34
CA ILE A 227 -31.30 7.21 2.39
C ILE A 227 -32.67 6.85 2.95
N TRP A 228 -32.75 6.50 4.24
CA TRP A 228 -34.04 6.23 4.90
C TRP A 228 -34.99 7.43 4.83
N VAL A 229 -34.49 8.63 5.18
CA VAL A 229 -35.25 9.89 5.06
C VAL A 229 -35.73 10.08 3.62
N THR A 230 -34.87 9.82 2.64
CA THR A 230 -35.19 9.94 1.22
C THR A 230 -36.34 9.03 0.81
N VAL A 231 -36.29 7.75 1.22
CA VAL A 231 -37.34 6.75 0.96
C VAL A 231 -38.66 7.11 1.65
N ASP A 232 -38.62 7.54 2.92
CA ASP A 232 -39.82 7.97 3.66
C ASP A 232 -40.49 9.19 3.00
N VAL A 233 -39.70 10.19 2.60
CA VAL A 233 -40.18 11.39 1.89
C VAL A 233 -40.73 11.02 0.52
N TRP A 234 -40.06 10.15 -0.22
CA TRP A 234 -40.51 9.68 -1.53
C TRP A 234 -41.86 8.96 -1.45
N ARG A 235 -42.01 8.02 -0.51
CA ARG A 235 -43.27 7.29 -0.26
C ARG A 235 -44.41 8.23 0.10
N LYS A 236 -44.18 9.22 0.98
CA LYS A 236 -45.20 10.21 1.35
C LYS A 236 -45.62 11.09 0.18
N THR A 237 -44.67 11.47 -0.67
CA THR A 237 -44.94 12.34 -1.82
C THR A 237 -45.70 11.60 -2.93
N HIS A 238 -45.40 10.31 -3.15
CA HIS A 238 -46.11 9.47 -4.13
C HIS A 238 -47.52 9.04 -3.69
N ARG A 239 -47.84 9.14 -2.40
CA ARG A 239 -49.22 8.98 -1.89
C ARG A 239 -50.06 10.26 -2.00
N SER A 240 -49.48 11.37 -2.48
CA SER A 240 -50.20 12.63 -2.69
C SER A 240 -50.95 12.63 -4.02
N ARG A 241 -52.07 13.36 -4.10
CA ARG A 241 -52.90 13.50 -5.32
C ARG A 241 -52.15 14.09 -6.52
N HIS A 242 -51.06 14.82 -6.30
CA HIS A 242 -50.20 15.36 -7.36
C HIS A 242 -48.71 15.06 -7.06
N PRO A 243 -48.20 13.89 -7.50
CA PRO A 243 -46.83 13.50 -7.22
C PRO A 243 -45.85 14.47 -7.91
N LYS A 244 -44.97 15.09 -7.13
CA LYS A 244 -43.84 15.86 -7.63
C LYS A 244 -42.55 15.09 -7.36
N PHE A 245 -41.58 15.21 -8.27
CA PHE A 245 -40.28 14.54 -8.12
C PHE A 245 -39.55 14.94 -6.82
N SER A 246 -39.67 16.21 -6.40
CA SER A 246 -39.17 16.67 -5.11
C SER A 246 -40.26 17.47 -4.37
N PRO A 247 -40.53 17.15 -3.09
CA PRO A 247 -41.51 17.88 -2.29
C PRO A 247 -40.96 19.19 -1.71
N TYR A 248 -39.66 19.45 -1.81
CA TYR A 248 -39.02 20.62 -1.21
C TYR A 248 -39.08 21.83 -2.14
N ARG A 249 -39.68 22.92 -1.66
CA ARG A 249 -39.70 24.22 -2.37
C ARG A 249 -38.40 25.02 -2.22
N LYS A 250 -37.64 24.79 -1.14
CA LYS A 250 -36.39 25.51 -0.87
C LYS A 250 -35.25 24.91 -1.70
N ARG A 251 -34.54 25.74 -2.46
CA ARG A 251 -33.47 25.35 -3.40
C ARG A 251 -32.46 24.35 -2.80
N TRP A 252 -31.89 24.64 -1.63
CA TRP A 252 -30.89 23.76 -1.01
C TRP A 252 -31.45 22.41 -0.56
N TYR A 253 -32.68 22.38 -0.04
CA TYR A 253 -33.34 21.11 0.35
C TYR A 253 -33.70 20.29 -0.89
N HIS A 254 -34.15 20.95 -1.95
CA HIS A 254 -34.43 20.32 -3.24
C HIS A 254 -33.18 19.63 -3.81
N TRP A 255 -32.09 20.37 -3.98
CA TRP A 255 -30.86 19.85 -4.58
C TRP A 255 -30.17 18.79 -3.72
N HIS A 256 -30.20 18.92 -2.40
CA HIS A 256 -29.68 17.88 -1.51
C HIS A 256 -30.49 16.59 -1.63
N TYR A 257 -31.82 16.67 -1.67
CA TYR A 257 -32.69 15.52 -1.88
C TYR A 257 -32.45 14.85 -3.24
N VAL A 258 -32.38 15.63 -4.33
CA VAL A 258 -32.19 15.11 -5.69
C VAL A 258 -30.82 14.45 -5.84
N SER A 259 -29.74 15.13 -5.46
CA SER A 259 -28.39 14.55 -5.49
C SER A 259 -28.25 13.34 -4.57
N GLY A 260 -28.93 13.34 -3.41
CA GLY A 260 -28.98 12.21 -2.49
C GLY A 260 -29.65 10.97 -3.08
N ILE A 261 -30.69 11.13 -3.91
CA ILE A 261 -31.30 10.02 -4.65
C ILE A 261 -30.31 9.40 -5.63
N PHE A 262 -29.65 10.22 -6.45
CA PHE A 262 -28.77 9.72 -7.51
C PHE A 262 -27.43 9.18 -7.00
N PHE A 263 -26.87 9.80 -5.96
CA PHE A 263 -25.51 9.50 -5.50
C PHE A 263 -25.43 8.95 -4.07
N GLY A 264 -26.54 8.83 -3.34
CA GLY A 264 -26.53 8.37 -1.94
C GLY A 264 -25.95 6.97 -1.75
N ILE A 265 -26.27 6.03 -2.64
CA ILE A 265 -25.69 4.67 -2.64
C ILE A 265 -24.19 4.72 -2.93
N PHE A 266 -23.76 5.57 -3.87
CA PHE A 266 -22.35 5.77 -4.14
C PHE A 266 -21.62 6.36 -2.93
N VAL A 267 -22.16 7.41 -2.31
CA VAL A 267 -21.56 8.01 -1.10
C VAL A 267 -21.45 6.98 0.03
N LEU A 268 -22.48 6.14 0.22
CA LEU A 268 -22.45 5.06 1.21
C LEU A 268 -21.36 4.03 0.90
N THR A 269 -21.35 3.48 -0.31
CA THR A 269 -20.38 2.44 -0.72
C THR A 269 -18.96 2.98 -0.77
N PHE A 270 -18.75 4.23 -1.16
CA PHE A 270 -17.45 4.89 -1.18
C PHE A 270 -16.93 5.15 0.25
N THR A 271 -17.79 5.59 1.17
CA THR A 271 -17.43 5.77 2.59
C THR A 271 -17.14 4.43 3.27
N PHE A 272 -18.02 3.45 3.09
CA PHE A 272 -17.86 2.09 3.61
C PHE A 272 -16.57 1.45 3.09
N SER A 273 -16.29 1.58 1.80
CA SER A 273 -15.08 1.03 1.21
C SER A 273 -13.81 1.71 1.73
N GLY A 274 -13.86 3.01 2.03
CA GLY A 274 -12.80 3.73 2.74
C GLY A 274 -12.51 3.12 4.12
N MET A 275 -13.54 2.83 4.91
CA MET A 275 -13.43 2.13 6.21
C MET A 275 -12.78 0.74 6.04
N MET A 276 -13.26 -0.02 5.05
CA MET A 276 -12.76 -1.37 4.75
C MET A 276 -11.34 -1.38 4.19
N SER A 277 -10.74 -0.23 3.88
CA SER A 277 -9.31 -0.15 3.57
C SER A 277 -8.43 -0.45 4.78
N LEU A 278 -8.90 -0.11 5.99
CA LEU A 278 -8.19 -0.29 7.26
C LEU A 278 -8.71 -1.46 8.08
N ALA A 279 -10.01 -1.76 7.98
CA ALA A 279 -10.58 -2.90 8.69
C ALA A 279 -10.15 -4.23 8.06
N ASP A 280 -9.75 -5.17 8.91
CA ASP A 280 -9.74 -6.60 8.59
C ASP A 280 -11.14 -7.18 8.85
N ILE A 281 -11.43 -8.31 8.22
CA ILE A 281 -12.71 -9.00 8.40
C ILE A 281 -12.69 -9.62 9.80
N PRO A 282 -13.68 -9.33 10.66
CA PRO A 282 -13.76 -9.96 11.96
C PRO A 282 -13.80 -11.48 11.86
N GLU A 283 -13.10 -12.17 12.76
CA GLU A 283 -12.98 -13.64 12.72
C GLU A 283 -14.34 -14.36 12.85
N TRP A 284 -15.35 -13.73 13.45
CA TRP A 284 -16.71 -14.27 13.53
C TRP A 284 -17.46 -14.24 12.19
N ILE A 285 -17.05 -13.38 11.24
CA ILE A 285 -17.57 -13.43 9.86
C ILE A 285 -16.87 -14.54 9.10
N HIS A 286 -15.55 -14.60 9.23
CA HIS A 286 -14.73 -15.55 8.51
C HIS A 286 -13.39 -15.74 9.20
N LYS A 287 -13.09 -16.98 9.58
CA LYS A 287 -11.77 -17.40 10.05
C LYS A 287 -11.03 -18.07 8.88
N PRO A 288 -9.92 -17.49 8.40
CA PRO A 288 -9.20 -18.06 7.27
C PRO A 288 -8.57 -19.41 7.65
N ALA A 289 -8.60 -20.37 6.74
CA ALA A 289 -8.00 -21.68 6.90
C ALA A 289 -6.47 -21.57 7.07
N LEU A 290 -5.85 -20.65 6.32
CA LEU A 290 -4.44 -20.33 6.42
C LEU A 290 -4.24 -19.00 7.16
N LYS A 291 -3.27 -18.96 8.09
CA LYS A 291 -2.87 -17.69 8.71
C LYS A 291 -2.34 -16.75 7.62
N LYS A 292 -2.68 -15.45 7.72
CA LYS A 292 -2.25 -14.44 6.75
C LYS A 292 -0.73 -14.51 6.50
N GLY A 293 -0.36 -14.73 5.24
CA GLY A 293 1.03 -14.85 4.79
C GLY A 293 1.75 -16.14 5.19
N SER A 294 1.07 -17.14 5.76
CA SER A 294 1.69 -18.46 6.03
C SER A 294 2.03 -19.20 4.75
N ALA A 295 1.15 -19.15 3.75
CA ALA A 295 1.35 -19.82 2.46
C ALA A 295 2.64 -19.37 1.77
N THR A 296 2.80 -18.06 1.55
CA THR A 296 4.02 -17.47 0.97
C THR A 296 5.26 -17.78 1.82
N ARG A 297 5.12 -17.79 3.15
CA ARG A 297 6.22 -18.15 4.05
C ARG A 297 6.62 -19.62 3.94
N THR A 298 5.67 -20.53 3.74
CA THR A 298 5.95 -21.94 3.50
C THR A 298 6.60 -22.17 2.14
N LEU A 299 6.21 -21.41 1.12
CA LEU A 299 6.84 -21.43 -0.20
C LEU A 299 8.25 -20.85 -0.20
N HIS A 300 8.57 -19.90 0.69
CA HIS A 300 9.94 -19.44 0.93
C HIS A 300 10.65 -20.18 2.06
N ALA A 301 10.01 -21.16 2.70
CA ALA A 301 10.67 -21.97 3.72
C ALA A 301 11.69 -22.91 3.07
N ARG A 302 12.59 -23.47 3.88
CA ARG A 302 13.69 -24.31 3.41
C ARG A 302 14.61 -23.62 2.41
N ALA A 303 14.76 -22.30 2.54
CA ALA A 303 15.79 -21.56 1.82
C ALA A 303 17.16 -22.21 2.09
N PRO A 304 17.91 -22.59 1.05
CA PRO A 304 19.31 -22.98 1.20
C PRO A 304 20.10 -21.84 1.86
N GLN A 305 21.18 -22.16 2.58
CA GLN A 305 22.04 -21.08 3.06
C GLN A 305 22.68 -20.38 1.85
N PRO A 306 23.04 -19.08 1.95
CA PRO A 306 23.69 -18.37 0.85
C PRO A 306 24.95 -19.06 0.31
N GLU A 307 25.69 -19.76 1.17
CA GLU A 307 26.85 -20.59 0.82
C GLU A 307 26.51 -21.89 0.06
N ASP A 308 25.27 -22.36 0.16
CA ASP A 308 24.82 -23.61 -0.49
C ASP A 308 24.31 -23.37 -1.92
N TYR A 309 24.36 -22.15 -2.45
CA TYR A 309 23.90 -21.85 -3.82
C TYR A 309 24.97 -22.34 -4.80
N PRO A 310 24.66 -23.29 -5.71
CA PRO A 310 25.61 -23.77 -6.72
C PRO A 310 26.21 -22.67 -7.62
N LEU A 311 25.42 -21.64 -7.94
CA LEU A 311 25.88 -20.50 -8.75
C LEU A 311 26.56 -19.45 -7.87
N ASP A 312 27.85 -19.19 -8.10
CA ASP A 312 28.55 -18.09 -7.44
C ASP A 312 27.99 -16.73 -7.87
N TYR A 313 27.53 -15.92 -6.91
CA TYR A 313 27.00 -14.58 -7.14
C TYR A 313 28.00 -13.65 -7.87
N ARG A 314 29.31 -13.86 -7.70
CA ARG A 314 30.35 -13.08 -8.41
C ARG A 314 30.30 -13.33 -9.92
N ARG A 315 30.01 -14.56 -10.36
CA ARG A 315 29.78 -14.88 -11.78
C ARG A 315 28.53 -14.19 -12.30
N VAL A 316 27.50 -14.06 -11.46
CA VAL A 316 26.29 -13.31 -11.82
C VAL A 316 26.61 -11.83 -12.00
N ILE A 317 27.38 -11.20 -11.10
CA ILE A 317 27.81 -9.80 -11.27
C ILE A 317 28.62 -9.61 -12.56
N ALA A 318 29.50 -10.56 -12.89
CA ALA A 318 30.28 -10.53 -14.12
C ALA A 318 29.39 -10.64 -15.38
N ALA A 319 28.36 -11.50 -15.36
CA ALA A 319 27.40 -11.64 -16.44
C ALA A 319 26.43 -10.43 -16.57
N TYR A 320 26.19 -9.72 -15.46
CA TYR A 320 25.29 -8.57 -15.40
C TYR A 320 26.03 -7.32 -14.86
N PRO A 321 26.93 -6.70 -15.66
CA PRO A 321 27.80 -5.62 -15.18
C PRO A 321 27.05 -4.33 -14.78
N GLN A 322 25.78 -4.19 -15.17
CA GLN A 322 24.89 -3.08 -14.79
C GLN A 322 24.12 -3.34 -13.49
N ALA A 323 24.34 -4.49 -12.83
CA ALA A 323 23.70 -4.83 -11.57
C ALA A 323 24.03 -3.81 -10.48
N LEU A 324 22.99 -3.32 -9.80
CA LEU A 324 23.06 -2.42 -8.66
C LEU A 324 22.83 -3.16 -7.34
N GLN A 325 22.09 -4.26 -7.42
CA GLN A 325 21.69 -5.07 -6.27
C GLN A 325 21.52 -6.53 -6.69
N ILE A 326 21.93 -7.45 -5.82
CA ILE A 326 21.60 -8.87 -5.91
C ILE A 326 20.86 -9.29 -4.64
N GLU A 327 19.74 -9.99 -4.80
CA GLU A 327 19.03 -10.64 -3.69
C GLU A 327 19.10 -12.16 -3.83
N TRP A 328 19.38 -12.84 -2.72
CA TRP A 328 19.25 -14.30 -2.61
C TRP A 328 17.79 -14.62 -2.31
N ARG A 329 17.19 -15.48 -3.11
CA ARG A 329 15.80 -15.90 -3.01
C ARG A 329 15.64 -17.38 -3.28
N ASN A 330 14.51 -17.91 -2.87
CA ASN A 330 14.20 -19.31 -3.08
C ASN A 330 12.72 -19.52 -3.34
N PHE A 331 12.43 -20.57 -4.11
CA PHE A 331 11.15 -21.24 -4.15
C PHE A 331 11.34 -22.62 -3.56
N ARG A 332 10.91 -22.80 -2.31
CA ARG A 332 11.19 -23.99 -1.49
C ARG A 332 12.70 -24.23 -1.43
N GLU A 333 13.15 -25.37 -1.93
CA GLU A 333 14.56 -25.76 -1.95
C GLU A 333 15.28 -25.23 -3.21
N HIS A 334 14.55 -24.67 -4.20
CA HIS A 334 15.11 -24.12 -5.43
C HIS A 334 15.71 -22.73 -5.21
N PRO A 335 17.04 -22.55 -5.27
CA PRO A 335 17.68 -21.26 -5.08
C PRO A 335 17.67 -20.44 -6.38
N TYR A 336 17.51 -19.12 -6.27
CA TYR A 336 17.65 -18.19 -7.39
C TYR A 336 18.09 -16.80 -6.92
N TYR A 337 18.66 -16.03 -7.84
CA TYR A 337 19.02 -14.63 -7.61
C TYR A 337 18.00 -13.68 -8.24
N ILE A 338 17.72 -12.57 -7.56
CA ILE A 338 17.13 -11.39 -8.20
C ILE A 338 18.24 -10.38 -8.41
N VAL A 339 18.60 -10.14 -9.66
CA VAL A 339 19.57 -9.13 -10.08
C VAL A 339 18.81 -7.90 -10.54
N LYS A 340 19.06 -6.75 -9.93
CA LYS A 340 18.38 -5.51 -10.28
C LYS A 340 19.32 -4.51 -10.91
N ASP A 341 18.92 -3.95 -12.04
CA ASP A 341 19.57 -2.79 -12.65
C ASP A 341 18.68 -1.53 -12.50
N ARG A 342 19.02 -0.43 -13.19
CA ARG A 342 18.24 0.84 -13.12
C ARG A 342 16.82 0.75 -13.70
N LYS A 343 16.53 -0.25 -14.54
CA LYS A 343 15.33 -0.38 -15.38
C LYS A 343 14.65 -1.75 -15.26
N ASN A 344 15.41 -2.83 -15.11
CA ASN A 344 15.00 -4.22 -15.20
C ASN A 344 15.36 -4.99 -13.93
N GLU A 345 14.64 -6.09 -13.75
CA GLU A 345 14.96 -7.12 -12.76
C GLU A 345 15.12 -8.45 -13.50
N TYR A 346 16.21 -9.14 -13.26
CA TYR A 346 16.50 -10.46 -13.82
C TYR A 346 16.41 -11.50 -12.72
N TYR A 347 15.76 -12.61 -13.01
CA TYR A 347 15.60 -13.74 -12.11
C TYR A 347 16.48 -14.85 -12.63
N ILE A 348 17.54 -15.17 -11.90
CA ILE A 348 18.60 -16.07 -12.35
C ILE A 348 18.53 -17.35 -11.54
N ASP A 349 18.32 -18.46 -12.22
CA ASP A 349 18.40 -19.79 -11.62
C ASP A 349 19.78 -19.99 -10.98
N ALA A 350 19.81 -20.41 -9.72
CA ALA A 350 21.04 -20.66 -9.00
C ALA A 350 21.22 -22.14 -8.63
N ALA A 351 20.38 -23.05 -9.14
CA ALA A 351 20.44 -24.49 -8.89
C ALA A 351 21.56 -25.20 -9.69
N ASP A 352 22.21 -24.50 -10.64
CA ASP A 352 23.35 -24.98 -11.43
C ASP A 352 24.46 -23.91 -11.43
N SER A 353 25.65 -24.28 -11.87
CA SER A 353 26.86 -23.46 -11.95
C SER A 353 26.86 -22.37 -13.04
N LEU A 354 25.85 -22.38 -13.92
CA LEU A 354 25.73 -21.46 -15.06
C LEU A 354 24.51 -20.54 -14.89
N PRO A 355 24.67 -19.21 -15.08
CA PRO A 355 23.56 -18.28 -14.97
C PRO A 355 22.57 -18.50 -16.12
N ARG A 356 21.34 -18.89 -15.78
CA ARG A 356 20.22 -19.03 -16.73
C ARG A 356 18.99 -18.30 -16.17
N PRO A 357 18.07 -17.82 -17.02
CA PRO A 357 16.79 -17.32 -16.53
C PRO A 357 16.09 -18.38 -15.67
N LEU A 358 15.53 -17.97 -14.53
CA LEU A 358 14.71 -18.82 -13.69
C LEU A 358 13.56 -19.37 -14.51
N GLN A 359 13.28 -20.66 -14.37
CA GLN A 359 12.11 -21.29 -14.95
C GLN A 359 11.62 -22.40 -14.02
N LEU A 360 10.68 -22.06 -13.14
CA LEU A 360 10.06 -23.06 -12.26
C LEU A 360 9.18 -24.01 -13.08
N SER A 361 9.37 -25.31 -12.89
CA SER A 361 8.55 -26.36 -13.50
C SER A 361 7.17 -26.44 -12.85
N GLU A 362 6.21 -26.98 -13.61
CA GLU A 362 4.85 -27.23 -13.10
C GLU A 362 4.88 -28.14 -11.85
N GLU A 363 5.74 -29.17 -11.86
CA GLU A 363 5.90 -30.10 -10.75
C GLU A 363 6.44 -29.44 -9.48
N GLU A 364 7.45 -28.57 -9.60
CA GLU A 364 8.01 -27.84 -8.45
C GLU A 364 6.95 -26.94 -7.83
N ILE A 365 6.19 -26.23 -8.66
CA ILE A 365 5.11 -25.35 -8.23
C ILE A 365 4.02 -26.15 -7.52
N LEU A 366 3.59 -27.27 -8.10
CA LEU A 366 2.58 -28.15 -7.52
C LEU A 366 3.02 -28.71 -6.16
N LYS A 367 4.22 -29.31 -6.09
CA LYS A 367 4.82 -29.82 -4.84
C LYS A 367 4.98 -28.70 -3.80
N GLY A 368 5.31 -27.49 -4.24
CA GLY A 368 5.38 -26.29 -3.42
C GLY A 368 4.04 -25.99 -2.75
N VAL A 369 2.95 -25.95 -3.52
CA VAL A 369 1.59 -25.69 -3.00
C VAL A 369 1.10 -26.85 -2.11
N GLU A 370 1.32 -28.11 -2.50
CA GLU A 370 0.99 -29.29 -1.69
C GLU A 370 1.65 -29.26 -0.30
N SER A 371 2.88 -28.75 -0.23
CA SER A 371 3.62 -28.64 1.03
C SER A 371 2.97 -27.69 2.03
N ILE A 372 2.20 -26.69 1.56
CA ILE A 372 1.46 -25.74 2.41
C ILE A 372 0.44 -26.51 3.26
N TYR A 373 -0.30 -27.41 2.64
CA TYR A 373 -1.36 -28.20 3.26
C TYR A 373 -0.81 -29.41 4.03
N THR A 374 0.32 -29.96 3.59
CA THR A 374 1.00 -31.04 4.32
C THR A 374 1.62 -30.55 5.64
N SER A 375 2.20 -29.34 5.64
CA SER A 375 2.91 -28.77 6.79
C SER A 375 2.01 -28.36 7.98
N GLN A 376 0.68 -28.32 7.78
CA GLN A 376 -0.29 -27.87 8.78
C GLN A 376 -1.11 -29.01 9.40
N ARG A 377 -0.77 -30.27 9.11
CA ARG A 377 -1.53 -31.42 9.59
C ARG A 377 -1.47 -31.58 11.12
N ASP A 378 -2.64 -31.48 11.75
CA ASP A 378 -3.07 -32.52 12.68
C ASP A 378 -3.46 -33.75 11.84
N SER A 379 -3.08 -34.94 12.28
CA SER A 379 -2.96 -36.20 11.51
C SER A 379 -4.23 -36.77 10.82
N SER A 380 -5.32 -36.01 10.67
CA SER A 380 -6.64 -36.50 10.25
C SER A 380 -7.27 -35.84 9.01
N GLN A 381 -6.61 -34.89 8.34
CA GLN A 381 -7.16 -34.21 7.15
C GLN A 381 -6.60 -34.71 5.80
N HIS A 382 -7.52 -35.04 4.89
CA HIS A 382 -7.25 -35.32 3.47
C HIS A 382 -6.63 -34.10 2.78
N ILE A 383 -5.71 -34.30 1.84
CA ILE A 383 -5.18 -33.20 1.04
C ILE A 383 -6.34 -32.69 0.17
N PRO A 384 -6.69 -31.39 0.21
CA PRO A 384 -7.75 -30.88 -0.65
C PRO A 384 -7.40 -31.14 -2.11
N GLY A 385 -8.41 -31.29 -2.97
CA GLY A 385 -8.19 -31.36 -4.42
C GLY A 385 -7.41 -30.14 -4.89
N ILE A 386 -6.33 -30.36 -5.65
CA ILE A 386 -5.51 -29.30 -6.23
C ILE A 386 -5.59 -29.44 -7.74
N HIS A 387 -5.94 -28.34 -8.42
CA HIS A 387 -6.00 -28.28 -9.86
C HIS A 387 -5.10 -27.13 -10.35
N ILE A 388 -4.17 -27.46 -11.26
CA ILE A 388 -3.22 -26.52 -11.85
C ILE A 388 -3.59 -26.27 -13.32
N SER A 389 -3.43 -25.02 -13.76
CA SER A 389 -3.69 -24.60 -15.14
C SER A 389 -2.80 -23.42 -15.50
N LEU A 390 -2.39 -23.34 -16.76
CA LEU A 390 -1.65 -22.18 -17.27
C LEU A 390 -2.63 -21.06 -17.60
N LEU A 391 -2.41 -19.88 -17.00
CA LEU A 391 -3.23 -18.69 -17.23
C LEU A 391 -2.46 -17.70 -18.12
N GLU A 392 -2.99 -17.48 -19.32
CA GLU A 392 -2.38 -16.61 -20.35
C GLU A 392 -3.04 -15.23 -20.45
N HIS A 393 -4.06 -14.96 -19.63
CA HIS A 393 -4.80 -13.70 -19.64
C HIS A 393 -5.08 -13.21 -18.22
N PHE A 394 -5.28 -11.90 -18.07
CA PHE A 394 -5.66 -11.32 -16.78
C PHE A 394 -7.12 -11.62 -16.44
N GLU A 395 -7.37 -11.83 -15.15
CA GLU A 395 -8.71 -12.04 -14.61
C GLU A 395 -8.95 -11.16 -13.37
N THR A 396 -10.08 -11.36 -12.68
CA THR A 396 -10.53 -10.49 -11.58
C THR A 396 -9.49 -10.32 -10.48
N TYR A 397 -8.83 -11.41 -10.07
CA TYR A 397 -7.90 -11.41 -8.95
C TYR A 397 -6.43 -11.39 -9.36
N TYR A 398 -6.12 -11.68 -10.63
CA TYR A 398 -4.79 -11.55 -11.23
C TYR A 398 -4.82 -10.55 -12.38
N ARG A 399 -4.36 -9.33 -12.13
CA ARG A 399 -4.62 -8.17 -12.98
C ARG A 399 -3.33 -7.59 -13.52
N ASP A 400 -3.44 -6.84 -14.61
CA ASP A 400 -2.31 -6.09 -15.13
C ASP A 400 -1.81 -5.06 -14.11
N MET A 401 -0.59 -5.31 -13.63
CA MET A 401 0.16 -4.43 -12.75
C MET A 401 1.43 -3.90 -13.42
N SER A 402 1.54 -3.98 -14.74
CA SER A 402 2.67 -3.46 -15.54
C SER A 402 3.02 -2.01 -15.21
N ASN A 403 2.02 -1.16 -14.97
CA ASN A 403 2.24 0.22 -14.55
C ASN A 403 2.90 0.35 -13.16
N MET A 404 2.72 -0.65 -12.30
CA MET A 404 3.28 -0.71 -10.94
C MET A 404 4.61 -1.47 -10.91
N TYR A 405 4.78 -2.48 -11.78
CA TYR A 405 5.96 -3.33 -11.91
C TYR A 405 6.46 -3.29 -13.36
N ARG A 406 6.84 -2.10 -13.85
CA ARG A 406 7.29 -1.91 -15.24
C ARG A 406 8.47 -2.83 -15.53
N GLY A 407 8.41 -3.52 -16.67
CA GLY A 407 9.50 -4.38 -17.15
C GLY A 407 9.39 -5.86 -16.75
N ARG A 408 8.30 -6.29 -16.09
CA ARG A 408 8.08 -7.71 -15.77
C ARG A 408 7.05 -8.33 -16.71
N PRO A 409 7.31 -9.46 -17.37
CA PRO A 409 6.22 -10.31 -17.84
C PRO A 409 5.35 -10.64 -16.62
N GLN A 410 4.04 -10.52 -16.79
CA GLN A 410 3.05 -10.90 -15.77
C GLN A 410 2.30 -12.15 -16.21
N LEU A 411 2.48 -12.59 -17.45
CA LEU A 411 1.81 -13.72 -18.05
C LEU A 411 2.83 -14.42 -18.97
N PRO A 412 2.74 -15.75 -19.15
CA PRO A 412 1.78 -16.63 -18.52
C PRO A 412 2.10 -16.91 -17.04
N VAL A 413 1.09 -17.27 -16.24
CA VAL A 413 1.23 -17.60 -14.81
C VAL A 413 0.56 -18.93 -14.51
N TRP A 414 1.11 -19.73 -13.61
CA TRP A 414 0.43 -20.93 -13.13
C TRP A 414 -0.66 -20.55 -12.15
N LYS A 415 -1.90 -20.92 -12.45
CA LYS A 415 -3.06 -20.78 -11.59
C LYS A 415 -3.37 -22.12 -10.94
N ILE A 416 -3.27 -22.16 -9.62
CA ILE A 416 -3.53 -23.33 -8.80
C ILE A 416 -4.77 -23.06 -7.95
N THR A 417 -5.82 -23.83 -8.17
CA THR A 417 -7.06 -23.78 -7.38
C THR A 417 -7.08 -24.93 -6.39
N VAL A 418 -7.40 -24.64 -5.14
CA VAL A 418 -7.43 -25.63 -4.06
C VAL A 418 -8.84 -25.74 -3.49
N ASP A 419 -9.33 -26.97 -3.34
CA ASP A 419 -10.63 -27.30 -2.76
C ASP A 419 -10.61 -27.26 -1.22
N ASP A 420 -10.03 -26.21 -0.66
CA ASP A 420 -10.07 -25.91 0.77
C ASP A 420 -11.32 -25.06 1.11
N PRO A 421 -11.66 -24.86 2.40
CA PRO A 421 -12.80 -24.04 2.80
C PRO A 421 -12.76 -22.60 2.26
N ASP A 422 -11.58 -22.11 1.89
CA ASP A 422 -11.35 -20.76 1.36
C ASP A 422 -11.36 -20.67 -0.17
N ARG A 423 -11.49 -21.82 -0.85
CA ARG A 423 -11.29 -21.96 -2.29
C ARG A 423 -10.02 -21.23 -2.71
N SER A 424 -8.91 -21.49 -2.02
CA SER A 424 -7.67 -20.74 -2.20
C SER A 424 -7.19 -20.82 -3.65
N VAL A 425 -6.69 -19.70 -4.16
CA VAL A 425 -6.09 -19.62 -5.49
C VAL A 425 -4.69 -19.04 -5.39
N TYR A 426 -3.73 -19.74 -5.98
CA TYR A 426 -2.35 -19.29 -6.11
C TYR A 426 -2.06 -18.94 -7.56
N TYR A 427 -1.45 -17.79 -7.79
CA TYR A 427 -0.83 -17.44 -9.06
C TYR A 427 0.68 -17.40 -8.84
N ILE A 428 1.40 -18.31 -9.49
CA ILE A 428 2.86 -18.44 -9.35
C ILE A 428 3.48 -18.25 -10.72
N HIS A 429 4.31 -17.20 -10.85
CA HIS A 429 4.95 -16.88 -12.11
C HIS A 429 6.22 -17.71 -12.28
N PRO A 430 6.33 -18.54 -13.35
CA PRO A 430 7.42 -19.49 -13.47
C PRO A 430 8.79 -18.81 -13.60
N GLU A 431 8.86 -17.70 -14.34
CA GLU A 431 10.12 -16.99 -14.59
C GLU A 431 10.56 -16.04 -13.47
N THR A 432 9.69 -15.75 -12.50
CA THR A 432 9.99 -14.73 -11.47
C THR A 432 9.82 -15.22 -10.04
N GLY A 433 9.20 -16.39 -9.84
CA GLY A 433 8.87 -16.91 -8.52
C GLY A 433 7.89 -16.04 -7.73
N ILE A 434 7.26 -15.04 -8.36
CA ILE A 434 6.28 -14.17 -7.71
C ILE A 434 5.02 -14.98 -7.38
N ILE A 435 4.61 -14.93 -6.11
CA ILE A 435 3.45 -15.66 -5.59
C ILE A 435 2.35 -14.67 -5.23
N HIS A 436 1.16 -14.85 -5.80
CA HIS A 436 -0.06 -14.18 -5.38
C HIS A 436 -1.06 -15.19 -4.83
N HIS A 437 -1.35 -15.09 -3.54
CA HIS A 437 -2.35 -15.92 -2.87
C HIS A 437 -3.67 -15.16 -2.70
N VAL A 438 -4.79 -15.82 -3.04
CA VAL A 438 -6.15 -15.28 -2.95
C VAL A 438 -7.05 -16.27 -2.23
N ASP A 439 -7.41 -15.92 -1.00
CA ASP A 439 -8.39 -16.62 -0.16
C ASP A 439 -9.71 -15.83 -0.06
N THR A 440 -10.67 -16.35 0.71
CA THR A 440 -11.96 -15.68 1.01
C THR A 440 -11.75 -14.26 1.55
N SER A 441 -10.80 -14.08 2.47
CA SER A 441 -10.48 -12.77 3.05
C SER A 441 -10.00 -11.76 2.00
N SER A 442 -9.15 -12.21 1.08
CA SER A 442 -8.60 -11.42 -0.01
C SER A 442 -9.70 -11.00 -1.00
N ARG A 443 -10.66 -11.89 -1.30
CA ARG A 443 -11.82 -11.58 -2.15
C ARG A 443 -12.72 -10.52 -1.50
N TRP A 444 -13.00 -10.67 -0.21
CA TRP A 444 -13.75 -9.67 0.54
C TRP A 444 -13.04 -8.32 0.55
N LYS A 445 -11.72 -8.28 0.79
CA LYS A 445 -10.94 -7.03 0.71
C LYS A 445 -10.95 -6.43 -0.69
N TYR A 446 -10.91 -7.27 -1.73
CA TYR A 446 -11.02 -6.81 -3.11
C TYR A 446 -12.37 -6.12 -3.34
N TRP A 447 -13.49 -6.76 -3.05
CA TRP A 447 -14.81 -6.21 -3.31
C TRP A 447 -15.15 -5.02 -2.40
N SER A 448 -14.88 -5.15 -1.11
CA SER A 448 -15.21 -4.11 -0.14
C SER A 448 -14.37 -2.85 -0.28
N TYR A 449 -13.12 -2.93 -0.77
CA TYR A 449 -12.24 -1.76 -0.92
C TYR A 449 -11.78 -1.53 -2.36
N THR A 450 -11.08 -2.49 -2.97
CA THR A 450 -10.41 -2.25 -4.27
C THR A 450 -11.41 -1.98 -5.39
N ALA A 451 -12.48 -2.76 -5.46
CA ALA A 451 -13.52 -2.61 -6.46
C ALA A 451 -14.31 -1.31 -6.25
N LEU A 452 -14.84 -1.09 -5.05
CA LEU A 452 -15.71 0.05 -4.74
C LEU A 452 -14.98 1.39 -4.61
N HIS A 453 -13.82 1.44 -3.94
CA HIS A 453 -13.13 2.71 -3.66
C HIS A 453 -12.19 3.14 -4.79
N ARG A 454 -11.60 2.19 -5.52
CA ARG A 454 -10.69 2.49 -6.66
C ARG A 454 -11.36 2.29 -8.03
N MET A 455 -12.66 2.02 -8.04
CA MET A 455 -13.47 1.68 -9.23
C MET A 455 -12.87 0.56 -10.08
N ARG A 456 -12.19 -0.40 -9.44
CA ARG A 456 -11.56 -1.52 -10.13
C ARG A 456 -12.54 -2.69 -10.27
N LEU A 457 -13.67 -2.46 -10.92
CA LEU A 457 -14.67 -3.48 -11.21
C LEU A 457 -14.27 -4.31 -12.44
N PRO A 458 -14.67 -5.59 -12.52
CA PRO A 458 -14.57 -6.36 -13.76
C PRO A 458 -15.18 -5.58 -14.94
N GLY A 459 -14.54 -5.61 -16.11
CA GLY A 459 -14.94 -4.82 -17.29
C GLY A 459 -14.40 -3.38 -17.33
N LEU A 460 -14.31 -2.67 -16.19
CA LEU A 460 -13.69 -1.34 -16.12
C LEU A 460 -12.16 -1.40 -16.01
N ASN A 461 -11.60 -2.54 -15.61
CA ASN A 461 -10.17 -2.71 -15.39
C ASN A 461 -9.35 -2.67 -16.70
N SER A 462 -9.92 -3.06 -17.83
CA SER A 462 -9.25 -3.06 -19.13
C SER A 462 -9.10 -1.66 -19.73
N ASN A 463 -9.91 -0.68 -19.32
CA ASN A 463 -9.86 0.68 -19.84
C ASN A 463 -9.67 1.71 -18.71
N ALA A 464 -8.42 2.14 -18.53
CA ALA A 464 -8.05 3.10 -17.49
C ALA A 464 -8.74 4.46 -17.65
N THR A 465 -9.02 4.89 -18.88
CA THR A 465 -9.69 6.18 -19.17
C THR A 465 -11.16 6.10 -18.76
N LEU A 466 -11.88 5.07 -19.20
CA LEU A 466 -13.28 4.86 -18.82
C LEU A 466 -13.45 4.79 -17.30
N ARG A 467 -12.58 4.04 -16.62
CA ARG A 467 -12.58 3.95 -15.16
C ARG A 467 -12.38 5.31 -14.48
N LYS A 468 -11.43 6.11 -14.96
CA LYS A 468 -11.18 7.46 -14.43
C LYS A 468 -12.38 8.37 -14.67
N THR A 469 -13.00 8.33 -15.85
CA THR A 469 -14.18 9.14 -16.19
C THR A 469 -15.37 8.80 -15.29
N VAL A 470 -15.67 7.50 -15.12
CA VAL A 470 -16.75 7.05 -14.22
C VAL A 470 -16.49 7.52 -12.80
N LEU A 471 -15.26 7.35 -12.30
CA LEU A 471 -14.88 7.82 -10.97
C LEU A 471 -15.04 9.35 -10.83
N TRP A 472 -14.62 10.13 -11.82
CA TRP A 472 -14.78 11.58 -11.84
C TRP A 472 -16.25 12.00 -11.72
N VAL A 473 -17.14 11.40 -12.52
CA VAL A 473 -18.58 11.68 -12.49
C VAL A 473 -19.17 11.36 -11.10
N LEU A 474 -18.82 10.21 -10.54
CA LEU A 474 -19.30 9.79 -9.22
C LEU A 474 -18.78 10.73 -8.12
N LEU A 475 -17.50 11.11 -8.13
CA LEU A 475 -16.91 12.05 -7.17
C LEU A 475 -17.54 13.44 -7.29
N LEU A 476 -17.87 13.91 -8.50
CA LEU A 476 -18.58 15.18 -8.69
C LEU A 476 -19.99 15.11 -8.09
N GLY A 477 -20.69 14.01 -8.29
CA GLY A 477 -21.99 13.73 -7.67
C GLY A 477 -21.92 13.73 -6.14
N GLY A 478 -20.95 13.01 -5.57
CA GLY A 478 -20.71 13.00 -4.13
C GLY A 478 -20.36 14.39 -3.58
N THR A 479 -19.56 15.17 -4.31
CA THR A 479 -19.24 16.56 -3.98
C THR A 479 -20.48 17.44 -3.96
N ALA A 480 -21.38 17.30 -4.94
CA ALA A 480 -22.65 18.04 -4.98
C ALA A 480 -23.55 17.72 -3.76
N VAL A 481 -23.64 16.44 -3.37
CA VAL A 481 -24.34 16.03 -2.13
C VAL A 481 -23.73 16.73 -0.90
N CYS A 482 -22.41 16.82 -0.83
CA CYS A 482 -21.71 17.43 0.30
C CYS A 482 -21.85 18.95 0.33
N ILE A 483 -21.70 19.64 -0.80
CA ILE A 483 -21.87 21.11 -0.91
C ILE A 483 -23.29 21.51 -0.48
N THR A 484 -24.29 20.80 -0.98
CA THR A 484 -25.69 21.05 -0.60
C THR A 484 -25.92 20.77 0.88
N GLY A 485 -25.30 19.73 1.45
CA GLY A 485 -25.29 19.43 2.88
C GLY A 485 -24.70 20.56 3.72
N VAL A 486 -23.50 21.05 3.37
CA VAL A 486 -22.84 22.18 4.04
C VAL A 486 -23.71 23.43 4.01
N ALA A 487 -24.29 23.76 2.85
CA ALA A 487 -25.20 24.90 2.73
C ALA A 487 -26.43 24.78 3.66
N LEU A 488 -27.01 23.58 3.79
CA LEU A 488 -28.11 23.31 4.71
C LEU A 488 -27.68 23.46 6.18
N SER A 489 -26.49 22.96 6.53
CA SER A 489 -25.91 23.03 7.87
C SER A 489 -25.60 24.47 8.29
N VAL A 490 -24.97 25.27 7.43
CA VAL A 490 -24.73 26.70 7.66
C VAL A 490 -26.05 27.44 7.87
N ASN A 491 -27.05 27.19 7.02
CA ASN A 491 -28.38 27.79 7.17
C ASN A 491 -29.09 27.34 8.45
N TYR A 492 -28.87 26.11 8.92
CA TYR A 492 -29.41 25.62 10.18
C TYR A 492 -28.76 26.30 11.39
N ILE A 493 -27.43 26.38 11.42
CA ILE A 493 -26.65 27.02 12.50
C ILE A 493 -26.98 28.52 12.57
N ARG A 494 -26.95 29.25 11.45
CA ARG A 494 -27.31 30.68 11.41
C ARG A 494 -28.69 30.93 12.02
N ARG A 495 -29.71 30.15 11.63
CA ARG A 495 -31.07 30.26 12.19
C ARG A 495 -31.12 30.01 13.70
N LYS A 496 -30.31 29.09 14.23
CA LYS A 496 -30.24 28.81 15.67
C LYS A 496 -29.54 29.93 16.43
N CYS A 497 -28.44 30.47 15.91
CA CYS A 497 -27.72 31.60 16.51
C CYS A 497 -28.58 32.88 16.53
N CYS A 498 -29.21 33.24 15.41
CA CYS A 498 -30.08 34.42 15.35
C CYS A 498 -31.32 34.31 16.26
N LYS A 499 -31.86 33.10 16.47
CA LYS A 499 -32.95 32.90 17.44
C LYS A 499 -32.49 33.02 18.90
N ARG A 500 -31.22 32.72 19.19
CA ARG A 500 -30.65 32.85 20.52
C ARG A 500 -30.36 34.32 20.85
N GLN A 501 -29.88 35.10 19.87
CA GLN A 501 -29.71 36.56 19.99
C GLN A 501 -31.01 37.37 20.11
N LYS A 502 -32.17 36.78 19.80
CA LYS A 502 -33.49 37.42 20.02
C LYS A 502 -34.14 37.02 21.35
N ARG A 503 -33.51 36.12 22.11
CA ARG A 503 -34.00 35.59 23.39
C ARG A 503 -33.20 36.09 24.60
N TYR A 504 -32.05 36.69 24.33
CA TYR A 504 -31.33 37.61 25.20
C TYR A 504 -31.51 39.00 24.61
#